data_AF-A0A7C3E7P1-F1
#
_entry.id   AF-A0A7C3E7P1-F1
#
_cell.length_a   1.000
_cell.length_b   1.000
_cell.length_c   1.000
_cell.angle_alpha   90.00
_cell.angle_beta   90.00
_cell.angle_gamma   90.00
#
_symmetry.space_group_name_H-M   'P 1'
#
loop_
_entity.id
_entity.type
_entity.pdbx_description
1 polymer ?
#
loop_
_entity_poly.entity_id
_entity_poly.type
_entity_poly.pdbx_seq_one_letter_code
_entity_poly.pdbx_strand_id
1 'polypeptide(L)'
;MVSYLLDYQLWSLDPRGYHLTNLLLHIVAALLVLQWVETTLKSTAAGLWAGLVFAVHPVQVEAVAIVAQRKTLLSTVFLLLALLAYQRFTLQKRAVWNGFGIAAFAAACVSKSSVVPFPVLLLLYDWFTGKPVNLRNKLPYFAIAIATAGASVALKTVDVIKAAHADSALATALVMSRVWWEYLVSLFLPTSLSPAYYYQRATLYQPLHYAALLGFCAGVWALWRNRRRIPTTAFWIAWMLVALLPVANLVPIAVVRADR
;
A
#
# COMPACT_ATOMS: atom_id res chain seq x y z
N MET A 1 15.97 10.51 -3.23
CA MET A 1 17.02 11.56 -3.30
C MET A 1 17.40 11.88 -4.74
N VAL A 2 17.69 10.88 -5.59
CA VAL A 2 17.99 11.11 -7.03
C VAL A 2 16.91 11.92 -7.75
N SER A 3 15.63 11.62 -7.51
CA SER A 3 14.52 12.38 -8.12
C SER A 3 14.46 13.85 -7.69
N TYR A 4 14.95 14.20 -6.51
CA TYR A 4 15.04 15.61 -6.09
C TYR A 4 16.27 16.31 -6.67
N LEU A 5 17.35 15.57 -6.91
CA LEU A 5 18.54 16.10 -7.58
C LEU A 5 18.22 16.50 -9.01
N LEU A 6 17.46 15.66 -9.74
CA LEU A 6 17.00 15.99 -11.09
C LEU A 6 16.10 17.23 -11.09
N ASP A 7 15.16 17.33 -10.15
CA ASP A 7 14.34 18.52 -10.03
C ASP A 7 15.16 19.76 -9.68
N TYR A 8 16.16 19.64 -8.81
CA TYR A 8 17.04 20.76 -8.48
C TYR A 8 17.84 21.23 -9.71
N GLN A 9 18.27 20.31 -10.58
CA GLN A 9 18.94 20.68 -11.83
C GLN A 9 18.02 21.40 -12.81
N LEU A 10 16.73 21.04 -12.85
CA LEU A 10 15.75 21.61 -13.78
C LEU A 10 15.11 22.90 -13.26
N TRP A 11 14.83 22.96 -11.96
CA TRP A 11 13.98 23.96 -11.31
C TRP A 11 14.71 24.73 -10.20
N SER A 12 15.94 24.35 -9.85
CA SER A 12 16.67 24.90 -8.69
C SER A 12 15.82 24.84 -7.41
N LEU A 13 15.64 25.97 -6.73
CA LEU A 13 14.85 26.05 -5.50
C LEU A 13 13.39 26.47 -5.75
N ASP A 14 12.93 26.56 -7.01
CA ASP A 14 11.54 26.89 -7.30
C ASP A 14 10.61 25.73 -6.90
N PRO A 15 9.77 25.89 -5.85
CA PRO A 15 8.90 24.82 -5.38
C PRO A 15 7.86 24.39 -6.42
N ARG A 16 7.51 25.25 -7.40
CA ARG A 16 6.51 24.95 -8.42
C ARG A 16 6.90 23.73 -9.26
N GLY A 17 8.18 23.62 -9.62
CA GLY A 17 8.71 22.46 -10.35
C GLY A 17 8.54 21.15 -9.59
N TYR A 18 8.78 21.17 -8.28
CA TYR A 18 8.62 19.99 -7.43
C TYR A 18 7.17 19.53 -7.30
N HIS A 19 6.23 20.48 -7.17
CA HIS A 19 4.81 20.17 -7.17
C HIS A 19 4.33 19.65 -8.53
N LEU A 20 4.84 20.20 -9.64
CA LEU A 20 4.55 19.71 -10.98
C LEU A 20 5.00 18.25 -11.15
N THR A 21 6.23 17.92 -10.73
CA THR A 21 6.73 16.53 -10.77
C THR A 21 5.82 15.59 -9.95
N ASN A 22 5.36 16.00 -8.77
CA ASN A 22 4.42 15.21 -7.97
C ASN A 22 3.07 15.03 -8.68
N LEU A 23 2.53 16.10 -9.26
CA LEU A 23 1.26 16.05 -10.00
C LEU A 23 1.36 15.10 -11.21
N LEU A 24 2.46 15.16 -11.97
CA LEU A 24 2.70 14.26 -13.09
C LEU A 24 2.80 12.80 -12.64
N LEU A 25 3.51 12.53 -11.55
CA LEU A 25 3.58 11.18 -10.97
C LEU A 25 2.19 10.67 -10.52
N HIS A 26 1.36 11.54 -9.96
CA HIS A 26 -0.01 11.21 -9.56
C HIS A 26 -0.91 10.88 -10.77
N ILE A 27 -0.81 11.67 -11.84
CA ILE A 27 -1.53 11.39 -13.10
C ILE A 27 -1.10 10.04 -13.67
N VAL A 28 0.21 9.77 -13.71
CA VAL A 28 0.73 8.46 -14.15
C VAL A 28 0.18 7.34 -13.27
N ALA A 29 0.19 7.50 -11.94
CA ALA A 29 -0.39 6.51 -11.03
C ALA A 29 -1.88 6.26 -11.32
N ALA A 30 -2.68 7.32 -11.53
CA ALA A 30 -4.11 7.20 -11.85
C ALA A 30 -4.36 6.44 -13.17
N LEU A 31 -3.55 6.70 -14.20
CA LEU A 31 -3.62 5.98 -15.48
C LEU A 31 -3.23 4.50 -15.33
N LEU A 32 -2.23 4.20 -14.49
CA LEU A 32 -1.83 2.82 -14.21
C LEU A 32 -2.89 2.08 -13.37
N VAL A 33 -3.59 2.76 -12.45
CA VAL A 33 -4.74 2.21 -11.73
C VAL A 33 -5.89 1.88 -12.69
N LEU A 34 -6.21 2.81 -13.59
CA LEU A 34 -7.20 2.57 -14.65
C LEU A 34 -6.87 1.31 -15.42
N GLN A 35 -5.64 1.24 -15.96
CA GLN A 35 -5.21 0.09 -16.75
C GLN A 35 -5.26 -1.21 -15.95
N TRP A 36 -4.83 -1.18 -14.68
CA TRP A 36 -4.84 -2.35 -13.81
C TRP A 36 -6.25 -2.88 -13.56
N VAL A 37 -7.19 -1.99 -13.22
CA VAL A 37 -8.57 -2.39 -12.94
C VAL A 37 -9.27 -2.84 -14.23
N GLU A 38 -9.05 -2.14 -15.34
CA GLU A 38 -9.57 -2.52 -16.65
C GLU A 38 -9.12 -3.93 -17.05
N THR A 39 -7.81 -4.23 -16.98
CA THR A 39 -7.29 -5.55 -17.36
C THR A 39 -7.69 -6.65 -16.39
N THR A 40 -7.90 -6.33 -15.11
CA THR A 40 -8.27 -7.28 -14.06
C THR A 40 -9.75 -7.64 -14.11
N LEU A 41 -10.63 -6.66 -14.30
CA LEU A 41 -12.08 -6.84 -14.37
C LEU A 41 -12.61 -7.01 -15.80
N LYS A 42 -11.76 -6.79 -16.81
CA LYS A 42 -12.13 -6.76 -18.24
C LYS A 42 -13.26 -5.78 -18.53
N SER A 43 -13.22 -4.62 -17.89
CA SER A 43 -14.23 -3.57 -18.00
C SER A 43 -13.58 -2.20 -18.05
N THR A 44 -13.66 -1.54 -19.20
CA THR A 44 -13.14 -0.18 -19.40
C THR A 44 -13.86 0.82 -18.50
N ALA A 45 -15.17 0.66 -18.29
CA ALA A 45 -15.92 1.51 -17.37
C ALA A 45 -15.41 1.38 -15.93
N ALA A 46 -15.14 0.16 -15.46
CA ALA A 46 -14.59 -0.05 -14.11
C ALA A 46 -13.18 0.55 -13.98
N GLY A 47 -12.34 0.41 -15.01
CA GLY A 47 -11.02 1.04 -15.06
C GLY A 47 -11.10 2.56 -15.00
N LEU A 48 -11.93 3.17 -15.84
CA LEU A 48 -12.14 4.62 -15.89
C LEU A 48 -12.58 5.16 -14.52
N TRP A 49 -13.60 4.54 -13.92
CA TRP A 49 -14.07 4.94 -12.59
C TRP A 49 -13.00 4.80 -11.53
N ALA A 50 -12.26 3.69 -11.51
CA ALA A 50 -11.19 3.49 -10.53
C ALA A 50 -10.06 4.53 -10.68
N GLY A 51 -9.63 4.82 -11.90
CA GLY A 51 -8.61 5.84 -12.18
C GLY A 51 -9.08 7.25 -11.82
N LEU A 52 -10.32 7.61 -12.16
CA LEU A 52 -10.91 8.90 -11.82
C LEU A 52 -11.06 9.08 -10.32
N VAL A 53 -11.64 8.08 -9.63
CA VAL A 53 -11.75 8.10 -8.16
C VAL A 53 -10.37 8.25 -7.55
N PHE A 54 -9.37 7.46 -7.96
CA PHE A 54 -8.01 7.61 -7.47
C PHE A 54 -7.42 9.00 -7.72
N ALA A 55 -7.65 9.58 -8.90
CA ALA A 55 -7.12 10.90 -9.26
C ALA A 55 -7.66 12.02 -8.37
N VAL A 56 -8.97 11.99 -8.05
CA VAL A 56 -9.67 13.09 -7.36
C VAL A 56 -9.91 12.84 -5.87
N HIS A 57 -9.62 11.64 -5.35
CA HIS A 57 -9.94 11.29 -3.97
C HIS A 57 -9.18 12.18 -2.97
N PRO A 58 -9.86 12.81 -1.98
CA PRO A 58 -9.21 13.71 -1.01
C PRO A 58 -8.07 13.08 -0.20
N VAL A 59 -8.11 11.77 0.04
CA VAL A 59 -7.03 11.02 0.71
C VAL A 59 -5.69 11.11 -0.05
N GLN A 60 -5.70 11.35 -1.36
CA GLN A 60 -4.48 11.49 -2.15
C GLN A 60 -3.84 12.88 -2.03
N VAL A 61 -4.55 13.88 -1.48
CA VAL A 61 -4.07 15.27 -1.43
C VAL A 61 -2.75 15.37 -0.70
N GLU A 62 -2.57 14.67 0.43
CA GLU A 62 -1.31 14.71 1.17
C GLU A 62 -0.12 14.16 0.35
N ALA A 63 -0.34 13.07 -0.39
CA ALA A 63 0.68 12.43 -1.20
C ALA A 63 1.17 13.34 -2.35
N VAL A 64 0.29 14.21 -2.86
CA VAL A 64 0.59 15.12 -3.98
C VAL A 64 1.07 16.49 -3.48
N ALA A 65 0.38 17.08 -2.52
CA ALA A 65 0.62 18.44 -2.03
C ALA A 65 1.92 18.54 -1.24
N ILE A 66 2.28 17.54 -0.45
CA ILE A 66 3.54 17.56 0.30
C ILE A 66 4.68 17.08 -0.61
N VAL A 67 5.59 17.98 -1.00
CA VAL A 67 6.76 17.65 -1.84
C VAL A 67 7.50 16.42 -1.31
N ALA A 68 7.74 16.37 0.01
CA ALA A 68 8.43 15.27 0.69
C ALA A 68 7.77 13.88 0.51
N GLN A 69 6.47 13.81 0.19
CA GLN A 69 5.74 12.57 -0.06
C GLN A 69 5.97 11.98 -1.45
N ARG A 70 6.85 12.56 -2.27
CA ARG A 70 7.25 12.00 -3.58
C ARG A 70 7.63 10.52 -3.53
N LYS A 71 8.23 10.08 -2.42
CA LYS A 71 8.57 8.67 -2.19
C LYS A 71 7.35 7.75 -2.30
N THR A 72 6.19 8.20 -1.82
CA THR A 72 4.92 7.48 -1.88
C THR A 72 4.46 7.38 -3.33
N LEU A 73 4.42 8.50 -4.07
CA LEU A 73 4.04 8.52 -5.49
C LEU A 73 4.94 7.63 -6.36
N LEU A 74 6.27 7.75 -6.23
CA LEU A 74 7.21 6.90 -6.96
C LEU A 74 7.03 5.42 -6.62
N SER A 75 6.89 5.09 -5.34
CA SER A 75 6.67 3.71 -4.92
C SER A 75 5.37 3.14 -5.51
N THR A 76 4.29 3.92 -5.56
CA THR A 76 3.02 3.53 -6.16
C THR A 76 3.15 3.30 -7.66
N VAL A 77 3.77 4.23 -8.39
CA VAL A 77 3.99 4.09 -9.84
C VAL A 77 4.79 2.83 -10.15
N PHE A 78 5.93 2.63 -9.47
CA PHE A 78 6.77 1.46 -9.69
C PHE A 78 6.08 0.14 -9.29
N LEU A 79 5.29 0.15 -8.22
CA LEU A 79 4.51 -1.01 -7.80
C LEU A 79 3.45 -1.39 -8.85
N LEU A 80 2.73 -0.41 -9.40
CA LEU A 80 1.73 -0.62 -10.44
C LEU A 80 2.36 -1.08 -11.76
N LEU A 81 3.53 -0.52 -12.12
CA LEU A 81 4.31 -1.00 -13.26
C LEU A 81 4.74 -2.46 -13.06
N ALA A 82 5.22 -2.82 -11.87
CA ALA A 82 5.58 -4.19 -11.53
C ALA A 82 4.38 -5.14 -11.66
N LEU A 83 3.20 -4.70 -11.22
CA LEU A 83 1.96 -5.46 -11.31
C LEU A 83 1.53 -5.68 -12.76
N LEU A 84 1.45 -4.62 -13.55
CA LEU A 84 1.06 -4.70 -14.97
C LEU A 84 2.06 -5.53 -15.78
N ALA A 85 3.35 -5.43 -15.48
CA ALA A 85 4.38 -6.27 -16.08
C ALA A 85 4.20 -7.74 -15.71
N TYR A 86 3.90 -8.03 -14.44
CA TYR A 86 3.56 -9.39 -14.01
C TYR A 86 2.30 -9.91 -14.72
N GLN A 87 1.27 -9.08 -14.90
CA GLN A 87 0.09 -9.46 -15.70
C GLN A 87 0.48 -9.83 -17.13
N ARG A 88 1.28 -8.99 -17.81
CA ARG A 88 1.78 -9.29 -19.17
C ARG A 88 2.65 -10.55 -19.20
N PHE A 89 3.50 -10.77 -18.22
CA PHE A 89 4.28 -12.00 -18.07
C PHE A 89 3.37 -13.23 -17.97
N THR A 90 2.32 -13.17 -17.15
CA THR A 90 1.42 -14.32 -16.97
C THR A 90 0.67 -14.68 -18.25
N LEU A 91 0.42 -13.71 -19.14
CA LEU A 91 -0.23 -13.90 -20.44
C LEU A 91 0.75 -14.37 -21.52
N GLN A 92 1.88 -13.69 -21.69
CA GLN A 92 2.81 -13.93 -22.81
C GLN A 92 3.92 -14.92 -22.49
N LYS A 93 4.14 -15.25 -21.20
CA LYS A 93 5.23 -16.10 -20.68
C LYS A 93 6.64 -15.64 -21.05
N ARG A 94 6.82 -14.40 -21.50
CA ARG A 94 8.14 -13.83 -21.86
C ARG A 94 8.88 -13.33 -20.62
N ALA A 95 10.08 -13.85 -20.38
CA ALA A 95 10.90 -13.52 -19.22
C ALA A 95 11.20 -12.02 -19.07
N VAL A 96 11.25 -11.27 -20.18
CA VAL A 96 11.50 -9.81 -20.16
C VAL A 96 10.48 -9.05 -19.31
N TRP A 97 9.20 -9.46 -19.33
CA TRP A 97 8.16 -8.82 -18.53
C TRP A 97 8.31 -9.11 -17.04
N ASN A 98 8.73 -10.34 -16.69
CA ASN A 98 9.01 -10.66 -15.30
C ASN A 98 10.27 -9.92 -14.81
N GLY A 99 11.32 -9.84 -15.63
CA GLY A 99 12.53 -9.09 -15.32
C GLY A 99 12.24 -7.60 -15.11
N PHE A 100 11.46 -6.98 -15.99
CA PHE A 100 11.00 -5.61 -15.81
C PHE A 100 10.16 -5.45 -14.53
N GLY A 101 9.26 -6.39 -14.23
CA GLY A 101 8.46 -6.37 -13.01
C GLY A 101 9.32 -6.44 -11.74
N ILE A 102 10.35 -7.28 -11.73
CA ILE A 102 11.32 -7.40 -10.64
C ILE A 102 12.10 -6.09 -10.46
N ALA A 103 12.59 -5.50 -11.56
CA ALA A 103 13.33 -4.24 -11.52
C ALA A 103 12.45 -3.07 -11.03
N ALA A 104 11.21 -2.99 -11.51
CA ALA A 104 10.23 -2.01 -11.05
C ALA A 104 9.92 -2.20 -9.56
N PHE A 105 9.73 -3.43 -9.09
CA PHE A 105 9.50 -3.69 -7.67
C PHE A 105 10.71 -3.32 -6.80
N ALA A 106 11.94 -3.59 -7.25
CA ALA A 106 13.14 -3.13 -6.57
C ALA A 106 13.18 -1.60 -6.45
N ALA A 107 12.85 -0.88 -7.54
CA ALA A 107 12.75 0.58 -7.53
C ALA A 107 11.65 1.10 -6.59
N ALA A 108 10.52 0.37 -6.48
CA ALA A 108 9.47 0.67 -5.51
C ALA A 108 9.98 0.52 -4.06
N CYS A 109 10.69 -0.57 -3.75
CA CYS A 109 11.28 -0.82 -2.44
C CYS A 109 12.32 0.22 -2.04
N VAL A 110 13.16 0.65 -2.98
CA VAL A 110 14.14 1.75 -2.77
C VAL A 110 13.43 3.09 -2.53
N SER A 111 12.25 3.29 -3.12
CA SER A 111 11.45 4.49 -2.91
C SER A 111 10.76 4.50 -1.55
N LYS A 112 10.08 3.40 -1.18
CA LYS A 112 9.36 3.27 0.10
C LYS A 112 9.29 1.80 0.51
N SER A 113 9.76 1.49 1.71
CA SER A 113 9.76 0.10 2.22
C SER A 113 8.37 -0.45 2.54
N SER A 114 7.31 0.38 2.59
CA SER A 114 5.94 -0.09 2.84
C SER A 114 5.36 -0.92 1.68
N VAL A 115 6.05 -1.05 0.55
CA VAL A 115 5.58 -1.90 -0.57
C VAL A 115 5.97 -3.38 -0.44
N VAL A 116 6.67 -3.77 0.63
CA VAL A 116 7.10 -5.16 0.89
C VAL A 116 6.02 -6.25 0.83
N PRO A 117 4.70 -6.00 1.09
CA PRO A 117 3.68 -7.04 0.93
C PRO A 117 3.39 -7.43 -0.53
N PHE A 118 3.97 -6.75 -1.52
CA PHE A 118 3.69 -6.99 -2.94
C PHE A 118 3.76 -8.44 -3.41
N PRO A 119 4.75 -9.28 -3.01
CA PRO A 119 4.78 -10.68 -3.44
C PRO A 119 3.55 -11.46 -2.97
N VAL A 120 2.98 -11.11 -1.82
CA VAL A 120 1.72 -11.67 -1.31
C VAL A 120 0.54 -11.19 -2.15
N LEU A 121 0.54 -9.92 -2.58
CA LEU A 121 -0.46 -9.39 -3.52
C LEU A 121 -0.41 -10.12 -4.88
N LEU A 122 0.77 -10.52 -5.36
CA LEU A 122 0.90 -11.33 -6.58
C LEU A 122 0.31 -12.74 -6.41
N LEU A 123 0.48 -13.36 -5.24
CA LEU A 123 -0.17 -14.64 -4.92
C LEU A 123 -1.70 -14.49 -4.89
N LEU A 124 -2.19 -13.41 -4.29
CA LEU A 124 -3.62 -13.10 -4.23
C LEU A 124 -4.19 -12.85 -5.63
N TYR A 125 -3.44 -12.18 -6.51
CA TYR A 125 -3.82 -11.96 -7.90
C TYR A 125 -3.89 -13.26 -8.71
N ASP A 126 -2.93 -14.18 -8.55
CA ASP A 126 -2.99 -15.49 -9.18
C ASP A 126 -4.21 -16.30 -8.71
N TRP A 127 -4.51 -16.26 -7.40
CA TRP A 127 -5.71 -16.89 -6.84
C TRP A 127 -7.00 -16.34 -7.47
N PHE A 128 -7.13 -15.00 -7.54
CA PHE A 128 -8.31 -14.36 -8.12
C PHE A 128 -8.48 -14.67 -9.61
N THR A 129 -7.37 -14.67 -10.37
CA THR A 129 -7.40 -14.97 -11.81
C THR A 129 -7.43 -16.47 -12.13
N GLY A 130 -7.46 -17.35 -11.12
CA GLY A 130 -7.49 -18.79 -11.29
C GLY A 130 -6.23 -19.39 -11.92
N LYS A 131 -5.11 -18.65 -11.89
CA LYS A 131 -3.84 -19.09 -12.48
C LYS A 131 -3.09 -20.00 -11.50
N PRO A 132 -2.35 -21.02 -11.99
CA PRO A 132 -1.54 -21.87 -11.12
C PRO A 132 -0.46 -21.04 -10.43
N VAL A 133 -0.37 -21.17 -9.11
CA VAL A 133 0.56 -20.41 -8.29
C VAL A 133 1.97 -20.98 -8.49
N ASN A 134 2.77 -20.33 -9.33
CA ASN A 134 4.18 -20.67 -9.50
C ASN A 134 5.05 -19.79 -8.57
N LEU A 135 5.60 -20.40 -7.51
CA LEU A 135 6.45 -19.71 -6.54
C LEU A 135 7.81 -19.33 -7.13
N ARG A 136 8.36 -20.13 -8.06
CA ARG A 136 9.70 -19.91 -8.62
C ARG A 136 9.82 -18.55 -9.30
N ASN A 137 8.79 -18.13 -10.03
CA ASN A 137 8.75 -16.81 -10.68
C ASN A 137 8.59 -15.65 -9.70
N LYS A 138 8.16 -15.93 -8.46
CA LYS A 138 7.94 -14.95 -7.39
C LYS A 138 9.08 -14.90 -6.37
N LEU A 139 9.96 -15.91 -6.34
CA LEU A 139 11.11 -15.96 -5.45
C LEU A 139 11.95 -14.67 -5.48
N PRO A 140 12.24 -14.05 -6.64
CA PRO A 140 12.98 -12.78 -6.66
C PRO A 140 12.24 -11.64 -5.95
N TYR A 141 10.92 -11.55 -6.11
CA TYR A 141 10.10 -10.55 -5.41
C TYR A 141 10.11 -10.78 -3.90
N PHE A 142 9.98 -12.04 -3.45
CA PHE A 142 10.10 -12.38 -2.04
C PHE A 142 11.49 -12.06 -1.47
N ALA A 143 12.56 -12.38 -2.20
CA ALA A 143 13.92 -12.07 -1.78
C ALA A 143 14.14 -10.56 -1.61
N ILE A 144 13.69 -9.75 -2.58
CA ILE A 144 13.74 -8.28 -2.49
C ILE A 144 12.92 -7.77 -1.32
N ALA A 145 11.71 -8.30 -1.11
CA ALA A 145 10.83 -7.89 -0.02
C ALA A 145 11.45 -8.19 1.36
N ILE A 146 11.99 -9.40 1.55
CA ILE A 146 12.66 -9.81 2.78
C ILE A 146 13.92 -8.98 3.01
N ALA A 147 14.75 -8.77 1.99
CA ALA A 147 15.94 -7.93 2.10
C ALA A 147 15.60 -6.48 2.48
N THR A 148 14.56 -5.91 1.85
CA THR A 148 14.09 -4.55 2.14
C THR A 148 13.51 -4.44 3.56
N ALA A 149 12.71 -5.43 3.98
CA ALA A 149 12.16 -5.48 5.33
C ALA A 149 13.27 -5.62 6.38
N GLY A 150 14.20 -6.56 6.17
CA GLY A 150 15.35 -6.79 7.05
C GLY A 150 16.25 -5.56 7.17
N ALA A 151 16.59 -4.93 6.05
CA ALA A 151 17.34 -3.67 6.05
C ALA A 151 16.59 -2.54 6.78
N SER A 152 15.27 -2.44 6.56
CA SER A 152 14.44 -1.43 7.24
C SER A 152 14.39 -1.63 8.76
N VAL A 153 14.40 -2.88 9.22
CA VAL A 153 14.45 -3.22 10.65
C VAL A 153 15.84 -2.95 11.22
N ALA A 154 16.90 -3.36 10.52
CA ALA A 154 18.29 -3.18 10.97
C ALA A 154 18.71 -1.71 11.04
N LEU A 155 18.25 -0.88 10.10
CA LEU A 155 18.56 0.55 10.05
C LEU A 155 17.74 1.39 11.04
N LYS A 156 16.62 0.86 11.55
CA LYS A 156 15.87 1.50 12.63
C LYS A 156 16.53 1.14 13.95
N THR A 157 17.52 1.94 14.33
CA THR A 157 18.19 1.86 15.64
C THR A 157 17.16 1.80 16.78
N VAL A 158 17.53 1.03 17.79
CA VAL A 158 16.75 0.55 18.95
C VAL A 158 16.05 1.66 19.78
N ASP A 159 16.34 2.94 19.52
CA ASP A 159 15.81 4.07 20.29
C ASP A 159 14.55 4.75 19.69
N VAL A 160 14.27 4.60 18.38
CA VAL A 160 13.04 5.16 17.76
C VAL A 160 11.84 4.19 17.91
N ILE A 161 12.12 2.90 18.11
CA ILE A 161 11.11 1.84 18.24
C ILE A 161 10.51 1.80 19.67
N LYS A 162 11.16 2.42 20.66
CA LYS A 162 10.76 2.30 22.08
C LYS A 162 9.65 3.26 22.55
N ALA A 163 9.23 4.25 21.75
CA ALA A 163 8.34 5.30 22.27
C ALA A 163 6.85 5.19 21.87
N ALA A 164 6.49 4.46 20.80
CA ALA A 164 5.20 4.73 20.15
C ALA A 164 4.04 3.76 20.45
N HIS A 165 4.26 2.55 20.97
CA HIS A 165 3.14 1.64 21.23
C HIS A 165 3.25 0.90 22.55
N ALA A 166 2.09 0.71 23.18
CA ALA A 166 1.86 0.19 24.52
C ALA A 166 2.68 -1.06 24.84
N ASP A 167 2.96 -1.27 26.12
CA ASP A 167 3.91 -2.25 26.67
C ASP A 167 3.58 -3.74 26.35
N SER A 168 2.54 -4.02 25.53
CA SER A 168 2.11 -5.35 25.11
C SER A 168 1.60 -5.43 23.65
N ALA A 169 1.75 -6.61 23.04
CA ALA A 169 1.25 -6.91 21.70
C ALA A 169 -0.29 -6.80 21.59
N LEU A 170 -1.01 -7.16 22.66
CA LEU A 170 -2.47 -7.03 22.73
C LEU A 170 -2.91 -5.57 22.63
N ALA A 171 -2.21 -4.69 23.34
CA ALA A 171 -2.51 -3.27 23.32
C ALA A 171 -2.28 -2.66 21.93
N THR A 172 -1.22 -3.08 21.23
CA THR A 172 -0.99 -2.70 19.83
C THR A 172 -2.13 -3.21 18.93
N ALA A 173 -2.55 -4.46 19.08
CA ALA A 173 -3.65 -5.02 18.29
C ALA A 173 -4.99 -4.29 18.49
N LEU A 174 -5.30 -3.88 19.73
CA LEU A 174 -6.53 -3.13 20.07
C LEU A 174 -6.52 -1.70 19.51
N VAL A 175 -5.38 -1.02 19.55
CA VAL A 175 -5.26 0.31 18.93
C VAL A 175 -5.37 0.19 17.43
N MET A 176 -4.66 -0.78 16.83
CA MET A 176 -4.69 -0.98 15.38
C MET A 176 -6.08 -1.38 14.89
N SER A 177 -6.82 -2.26 15.58
CA SER A 177 -8.18 -2.66 15.18
C SER A 177 -9.14 -1.47 15.03
N ARG A 178 -9.00 -0.46 15.90
CA ARG A 178 -9.73 0.81 15.77
C ARG A 178 -9.23 1.63 14.57
N VAL A 179 -7.92 1.75 14.40
CA VAL A 179 -7.31 2.47 13.26
C VAL A 179 -7.80 1.90 11.92
N TRP A 180 -7.98 0.59 11.80
CA TRP A 180 -8.57 -0.04 10.61
C TRP A 180 -9.97 0.50 10.28
N TRP A 181 -10.80 0.68 11.30
CA TRP A 181 -12.14 1.24 11.11
C TRP A 181 -12.08 2.71 10.69
N GLU A 182 -11.15 3.48 11.27
CA GLU A 182 -10.92 4.87 10.88
C GLU A 182 -10.40 4.99 9.43
N TYR A 183 -9.57 4.06 8.93
CA TYR A 183 -9.20 4.00 7.52
C TYR A 183 -10.40 3.72 6.62
N LEU A 184 -11.29 2.80 7.00
CA LEU A 184 -12.52 2.52 6.26
C LEU A 184 -13.43 3.75 6.20
N VAL A 185 -13.64 4.43 7.33
CA VAL A 185 -14.43 5.66 7.39
C VAL A 185 -13.80 6.74 6.51
N SER A 186 -12.47 6.92 6.58
CA SER A 186 -11.76 7.96 5.81
C SER A 186 -11.83 7.73 4.29
N LEU A 187 -12.10 6.50 3.84
CA LEU A 187 -12.32 6.20 2.42
C LEU A 187 -13.66 6.75 1.91
N PHE A 188 -14.70 6.78 2.75
CA PHE A 188 -16.04 7.25 2.34
C PHE A 188 -16.34 8.66 2.81
N LEU A 189 -15.78 9.04 3.96
CA LEU A 189 -15.96 10.31 4.64
C LEU A 189 -14.57 10.84 5.04
N PRO A 190 -13.82 11.44 4.10
CA PRO A 190 -12.51 12.02 4.37
C PRO A 190 -12.66 13.35 5.12
N THR A 191 -13.31 13.33 6.28
CA THR A 191 -13.43 14.48 7.19
C THR A 191 -12.32 14.40 8.24
N SER A 192 -11.74 15.55 8.59
CA SER A 192 -10.70 15.65 9.64
C SER A 192 -9.41 14.85 9.36
N LEU A 193 -8.92 14.89 8.11
CA LEU A 193 -7.57 14.41 7.78
C LEU A 193 -6.51 15.29 8.48
N SER A 194 -5.65 14.67 9.27
CA SER A 194 -4.64 15.34 10.10
C SER A 194 -3.25 14.77 9.80
N PRO A 195 -2.20 15.62 9.71
CA PRO A 195 -0.81 15.15 9.54
C PRO A 195 -0.30 14.30 10.72
N ALA A 196 -0.93 14.43 11.90
CA ALA A 196 -0.56 13.70 13.11
C ALA A 196 -1.81 13.28 13.90
N TYR A 197 -1.88 11.99 14.22
CA TYR A 197 -2.93 11.39 15.05
C TYR A 197 -2.33 10.93 16.38
N TYR A 198 -2.85 11.49 17.47
CA TYR A 198 -2.42 11.14 18.83
C TYR A 198 -3.46 10.21 19.46
N TYR A 199 -3.07 8.95 19.68
CA TYR A 199 -3.90 7.99 20.41
C TYR A 199 -3.42 7.95 21.86
N GLN A 200 -4.27 8.35 22.81
CA GLN A 200 -3.95 8.28 24.22
C GLN A 200 -3.85 6.82 24.69
N ARG A 201 -2.72 6.49 25.33
CA ARG A 201 -2.37 5.17 25.86
C ARG A 201 -3.39 4.62 26.90
N ALA A 202 -4.18 5.49 27.51
CA ALA A 202 -5.06 5.19 28.65
C ALA A 202 -6.39 4.47 28.33
N THR A 203 -6.59 3.93 27.12
CA THR A 203 -7.90 3.43 26.68
C THR A 203 -7.98 1.93 26.40
N LEU A 204 -6.97 1.14 26.79
CA LEU A 204 -6.90 -0.33 26.57
C LEU A 204 -8.07 -1.14 27.18
N TYR A 205 -8.87 -0.53 28.05
CA TYR A 205 -10.01 -1.15 28.72
C TYR A 205 -11.37 -0.64 28.20
N GLN A 206 -11.40 0.16 27.12
CA GLN A 206 -12.67 0.57 26.54
C GLN A 206 -13.33 -0.60 25.79
N PRO A 207 -14.58 -0.97 26.11
CA PRO A 207 -15.30 -2.06 25.44
C PRO A 207 -15.34 -1.93 23.91
N LEU A 208 -15.28 -0.69 23.41
CA LEU A 208 -15.27 -0.37 21.99
C LEU A 208 -14.07 -0.96 21.23
N HIS A 209 -12.88 -1.07 21.84
CA HIS A 209 -11.71 -1.64 21.16
C HIS A 209 -11.82 -3.15 20.98
N TYR A 210 -12.38 -3.84 21.98
CA TYR A 210 -12.67 -5.27 21.90
C TYR A 210 -13.78 -5.54 20.88
N ALA A 211 -14.82 -4.71 20.85
CA ALA A 211 -15.86 -4.78 19.83
C ALA A 211 -15.30 -4.56 18.41
N ALA A 212 -14.40 -3.58 18.23
CA ALA A 212 -13.73 -3.33 16.95
C ALA A 212 -12.84 -4.52 16.52
N LEU A 213 -12.08 -5.11 17.46
CA LEU A 213 -11.27 -6.30 17.18
C LEU A 213 -12.14 -7.51 16.80
N LEU A 214 -13.22 -7.77 17.55
CA LEU A 214 -14.17 -8.84 17.24
C LEU A 214 -14.84 -8.62 15.88
N GLY A 215 -15.25 -7.38 15.58
CA GLY A 215 -15.82 -7.00 14.29
C GLY A 215 -14.83 -7.22 13.13
N PHE A 216 -13.56 -6.84 13.31
CA PHE A 216 -12.51 -7.09 12.33
C PHE A 216 -12.29 -8.59 12.09
N CYS A 217 -12.12 -9.38 13.17
CA CYS A 217 -11.94 -10.83 13.09
C CYS A 217 -13.15 -11.52 12.43
N ALA A 218 -14.37 -11.11 12.80
CA ALA A 218 -15.60 -11.62 12.20
C ALA A 218 -15.69 -11.28 10.70
N GLY A 219 -15.30 -10.05 10.31
CA GLY A 219 -15.24 -9.62 8.92
C GLY A 219 -14.24 -10.44 8.10
N VAL A 220 -13.03 -10.65 8.62
CA VAL A 220 -12.00 -11.48 7.97
C VAL A 220 -12.46 -12.94 7.86
N TRP A 221 -13.10 -13.48 8.91
CA TRP A 221 -13.65 -14.83 8.88
C TRP A 221 -14.79 -14.99 7.88
N ALA A 222 -15.72 -14.03 7.83
CA ALA A 222 -16.81 -14.01 6.86
C ALA A 222 -16.28 -13.92 5.42
N LEU A 223 -15.26 -13.09 5.19
CA LEU A 223 -14.56 -12.99 3.92
C LEU A 223 -13.95 -14.34 3.51
N TRP A 224 -13.22 -14.98 4.43
CA TRP A 224 -12.57 -16.27 4.21
C TRP A 224 -13.57 -17.39 3.92
N ARG A 225 -14.68 -17.44 4.66
CA ARG A 225 -15.77 -18.42 4.46
C ARG A 225 -16.46 -18.23 3.10
N ASN A 226 -16.69 -16.98 2.70
CA ASN A 226 -17.44 -16.65 1.49
C ASN A 226 -16.57 -16.38 0.26
N ARG A 227 -15.23 -16.48 0.35
CA ARG A 227 -14.29 -16.14 -0.73
C ARG A 227 -14.54 -16.84 -2.07
N ARG A 228 -15.13 -18.04 -2.06
CA ARG A 228 -15.48 -18.79 -3.28
C ARG A 228 -16.82 -18.35 -3.87
N ARG A 229 -17.72 -17.77 -3.07
CA ARG A 229 -19.03 -17.26 -3.50
C ARG A 229 -18.94 -15.82 -4.03
N ILE A 230 -18.06 -15.01 -3.45
CA ILE A 230 -17.86 -13.58 -3.82
C ILE A 230 -16.38 -13.30 -4.16
N PRO A 231 -15.79 -13.95 -5.18
CA PRO A 231 -14.35 -13.89 -5.45
C PRO A 231 -13.83 -12.48 -5.75
N THR A 232 -14.59 -11.67 -6.48
CA THR A 232 -14.22 -10.28 -6.80
C THR A 232 -14.16 -9.41 -5.55
N THR A 233 -15.21 -9.42 -4.73
CA THR A 233 -15.24 -8.66 -3.47
C THR A 233 -14.17 -9.15 -2.50
N ALA A 234 -13.98 -10.47 -2.42
CA ALA A 234 -12.95 -11.07 -1.59
C ALA A 234 -11.54 -10.66 -2.00
N PHE A 235 -11.27 -10.59 -3.31
CA PHE A 235 -9.99 -10.12 -3.85
C PHE A 235 -9.70 -8.68 -3.44
N TRP A 236 -10.62 -7.74 -3.66
CA TRP A 236 -10.38 -6.32 -3.37
C TRP A 236 -10.24 -6.03 -1.88
N ILE A 237 -11.06 -6.68 -1.04
CA ILE A 237 -10.93 -6.53 0.43
C ILE A 237 -9.61 -7.15 0.90
N ALA A 238 -9.27 -8.36 0.45
CA ALA A 238 -8.00 -8.98 0.83
C ALA A 238 -6.79 -8.17 0.33
N TRP A 239 -6.88 -7.56 -0.85
CA TRP A 239 -5.85 -6.69 -1.40
C TRP A 239 -5.58 -5.51 -0.47
N MET A 240 -6.64 -4.82 -0.04
CA MET A 240 -6.55 -3.71 0.91
C MET A 240 -5.96 -4.16 2.25
N LEU A 241 -6.42 -5.28 2.81
CA LEU A 241 -5.90 -5.82 4.08
C LEU A 241 -4.40 -6.15 4.00
N VAL A 242 -3.96 -6.80 2.91
CA VAL A 242 -2.54 -7.14 2.71
C VAL A 242 -1.68 -5.89 2.50
N ALA A 243 -2.18 -4.91 1.75
CA ALA A 243 -1.47 -3.64 1.51
C ALA A 243 -1.28 -2.81 2.78
N LEU A 244 -2.18 -2.94 3.76
CA LEU A 244 -2.14 -2.22 5.03
C LEU A 244 -1.27 -2.91 6.11
N LEU A 245 -0.81 -4.15 5.90
CA LEU A 245 0.05 -4.88 6.84
C LEU A 245 1.29 -4.10 7.35
N PRO A 246 2.02 -3.33 6.52
CA PRO A 246 3.20 -2.57 6.97
C PRO A 246 2.85 -1.44 7.93
N VAL A 247 1.61 -0.95 7.87
CA VAL A 247 1.08 0.15 8.69
C VAL A 247 0.25 -0.39 9.86
N ALA A 248 0.00 -1.70 9.90
CA ALA A 248 -0.68 -2.38 11.00
C ALA A 248 0.19 -2.49 12.28
N ASN A 249 1.36 -1.85 12.32
CA ASN A 249 2.29 -1.83 13.46
C ASN A 249 2.65 -3.22 14.03
N LEU A 250 2.62 -4.28 13.20
CA LEU A 250 3.11 -5.62 13.59
C LEU A 250 4.59 -5.57 14.00
N VAL A 251 5.36 -4.75 13.28
CA VAL A 251 6.64 -4.22 13.73
C VAL A 251 6.38 -2.77 14.14
N PRO A 252 6.56 -2.39 15.41
CA PRO A 252 6.22 -1.05 15.87
C PRO A 252 6.95 0.02 15.07
N ILE A 253 6.19 0.96 14.52
CA ILE A 253 6.72 2.16 13.87
C ILE A 253 6.28 3.39 14.66
N ALA A 254 7.05 4.48 14.54
CA ALA A 254 6.78 5.71 15.30
C ALA A 254 5.42 6.37 14.99
N VAL A 255 4.76 5.94 13.91
CA VAL A 255 3.51 6.52 13.40
C VAL A 255 2.37 5.53 13.61
N VAL A 256 1.40 5.87 14.45
CA VAL A 256 0.25 5.01 14.80
C VAL A 256 -0.70 4.86 13.63
N ARG A 257 -1.06 5.99 13.02
CA ARG A 257 -1.90 6.06 11.83
C ARG A 257 -1.16 6.84 10.77
N ALA A 258 -1.01 6.23 9.61
CA ALA A 258 -0.46 6.87 8.44
C ALA A 258 -1.57 6.91 7.40
N ASP A 259 -2.08 8.10 7.12
CA ASP A 259 -2.97 8.33 5.97
C ASP A 259 -2.21 8.26 4.62
N ARG A 260 -0.96 7.75 4.63
CA ARG A 260 0.06 7.83 3.58
C ARG A 260 0.76 6.51 3.27
#